data_AF-A0A293M0E9-F1
#
_entry.id   AF-A0A293M0E9-F1
#
_cell.length_a   1.000
_cell.length_b   1.000
_cell.length_c   1.000
_cell.angle_alpha   90.00
_cell.angle_beta   90.00
_cell.angle_gamma   90.00
#
_symmetry.space_group_name_H-M   'P 1'
#
loop_
_entity.id
_entity.type
_entity.pdbx_description
1 polymer ?
#
loop_
_entity_poly.entity_id
_entity_poly.type
_entity_poly.pdbx_seq_one_letter_code
_entity_poly.pdbx_strand_id
1 'polypeptide(L)'
;MDVEQINSLVTDTIINAAVRSIPQTSGRLPRRPKPWWTAACETTRKEQNRAWGIFRRYSTSANLIVFKKARAKARWTQRQVKQESWRNFVSSLNNNAPSKVVWDRLHFVSSLNNNAPSKVVWDRLRKVKGDYSTFCMPLLQVNGSLCHGLKEQANTLGEHFQNVSSSSHYSQDFLKVKGIAEKQNLIGHDSDHHTYNMLFNMTERKTESHRP
;
A
#
# COMPACT_ATOMS: atom_id res chain seq x y z
N MET A 1 -14.98 -39.30 -7.58
CA MET A 1 -14.67 -38.11 -6.76
C MET A 1 -16.00 -37.59 -6.26
N ASP A 2 -16.19 -37.53 -4.96
CA ASP A 2 -17.46 -37.14 -4.35
C ASP A 2 -17.69 -35.62 -4.52
N VAL A 3 -18.94 -35.18 -4.62
CA VAL A 3 -19.30 -33.76 -4.82
C VAL A 3 -18.73 -32.89 -3.69
N GLU A 4 -18.70 -33.45 -2.48
CA GLU A 4 -18.15 -32.81 -1.29
C GLU A 4 -16.62 -32.61 -1.38
N GLN A 5 -15.90 -33.57 -1.98
CA GLN A 5 -14.46 -33.48 -2.22
C GLN A 5 -14.10 -32.43 -3.28
N ILE A 6 -14.96 -32.27 -4.30
CA ILE A 6 -14.74 -31.26 -5.34
C ILE A 6 -14.96 -29.86 -4.75
N ASN A 7 -16.02 -29.68 -3.96
CA ASN A 7 -16.29 -28.42 -3.30
C ASN A 7 -15.16 -28.02 -2.35
N SER A 8 -14.66 -28.96 -1.53
CA SER A 8 -13.55 -28.67 -0.61
C SER A 8 -12.28 -28.26 -1.37
N LEU A 9 -11.96 -28.96 -2.47
CA LEU A 9 -10.80 -28.65 -3.30
C LEU A 9 -10.88 -27.24 -3.90
N VAL A 10 -12.05 -26.86 -4.41
CA VAL A 10 -12.28 -25.52 -4.99
C VAL A 10 -12.20 -24.45 -3.91
N THR A 11 -12.81 -24.66 -2.74
CA THR A 11 -12.73 -23.69 -1.65
C THR A 11 -11.29 -23.53 -1.14
N ASP A 12 -10.55 -24.63 -0.99
CA ASP A 12 -9.17 -24.60 -0.50
C ASP A 12 -8.23 -23.92 -1.49
N THR A 13 -8.42 -24.16 -2.79
CA THR A 13 -7.62 -23.47 -3.81
C THR A 13 -7.90 -21.96 -3.84
N ILE A 14 -9.16 -21.54 -3.71
CA ILE A 14 -9.52 -20.11 -3.63
C ILE A 14 -8.94 -19.46 -2.37
N ILE A 15 -9.09 -20.11 -1.22
CA ILE A 15 -8.57 -19.60 0.06
C ILE A 15 -7.04 -19.51 0.01
N ASN A 16 -6.36 -20.55 -0.48
CA ASN A 16 -4.90 -20.54 -0.60
C ASN A 16 -4.40 -19.47 -1.58
N ALA A 17 -5.10 -19.27 -2.70
CA ALA A 17 -4.79 -18.18 -3.62
C ALA A 17 -4.98 -16.81 -2.95
N ALA A 18 -6.06 -16.62 -2.20
CA ALA A 18 -6.33 -15.38 -1.47
C ALA A 18 -5.28 -15.11 -0.39
N VAL A 19 -4.89 -16.12 0.40
CA VAL A 19 -3.85 -16.00 1.45
C VAL A 19 -2.49 -15.63 0.85
N ARG A 20 -2.15 -16.17 -0.33
CA ARG A 20 -0.90 -15.87 -1.03
C ARG A 20 -0.86 -14.49 -1.70
N SER A 21 -2.01 -14.00 -2.15
CA SER A 21 -2.12 -12.77 -2.95
C SER A 21 -2.50 -11.53 -2.13
N ILE A 22 -3.22 -11.68 -1.02
CA ILE A 22 -3.68 -10.57 -0.18
C ILE A 22 -2.76 -10.43 1.04
N PRO A 23 -2.01 -9.32 1.16
CA PRO A 23 -1.16 -9.07 2.33
C PRO A 23 -2.01 -9.03 3.60
N GLN A 24 -1.77 -9.95 4.53
CA GLN A 24 -2.44 -9.92 5.83
C GLN A 24 -1.89 -8.76 6.67
N THR A 25 -2.77 -7.85 7.10
CA THR A 25 -2.36 -6.79 8.03
C THR A 25 -2.22 -7.38 9.42
N SER A 26 -1.07 -7.14 10.07
CA SER A 26 -0.90 -7.48 11.48
C SER A 26 -1.94 -6.66 12.27
N GLY A 27 -3.02 -7.26 12.74
CA GLY A 27 -4.08 -6.57 13.48
C GLY A 27 -3.65 -5.94 14.81
N ARG A 28 -2.34 -5.90 15.10
CA ARG A 28 -1.71 -5.39 16.31
C ARG A 28 -1.46 -3.88 16.22
N LEU A 29 -2.52 -3.09 16.04
CA LEU A 29 -2.41 -1.65 16.22
C LEU A 29 -2.64 -1.29 17.70
N PRO A 30 -1.82 -0.40 18.29
CA PRO A 30 -2.07 0.08 19.63
C PRO A 30 -3.46 0.74 19.70
N ARG A 31 -4.16 0.57 20.83
CA ARG A 31 -5.52 1.10 21.06
C ARG A 31 -5.65 2.60 20.75
N ARG A 32 -4.54 3.34 20.84
CA ARG A 32 -4.42 4.76 20.46
C ARG A 32 -3.13 4.95 19.70
N PRO A 33 -3.15 4.79 18.39
CA PRO A 33 -1.91 4.63 17.66
C PRO A 33 -1.47 6.03 17.20
N LYS A 34 -1.47 7.00 18.13
CA LYS A 34 -1.03 8.37 17.86
C LYS A 34 0.41 8.49 18.34
N PRO A 35 1.36 8.99 17.53
CA PRO A 35 2.79 8.98 17.89
C PRO A 35 3.14 9.87 19.08
N TRP A 36 2.33 10.88 19.36
CA TRP A 36 2.43 11.72 20.56
C TRP A 36 1.68 11.14 21.76
N TRP A 37 1.07 9.96 21.68
CA TRP A 37 0.31 9.40 22.80
C TRP A 37 1.26 8.86 23.87
N THR A 38 1.29 9.50 25.04
CA THR A 38 2.13 9.09 26.19
C THR A 38 1.31 8.46 27.31
N ALA A 39 1.98 7.79 28.25
CA ALA A 39 1.36 7.23 29.45
C ALA A 39 0.58 8.29 30.26
N ALA A 40 1.08 9.53 30.32
CA ALA A 40 0.39 10.66 30.96
C ALA A 40 -0.95 11.01 30.28
N CYS A 41 -1.04 10.90 28.95
CA CYS A 41 -2.30 11.07 28.23
C CYS A 41 -3.31 9.95 28.58
N GLU A 42 -2.81 8.74 28.84
CA GLU A 42 -3.64 7.61 29.23
C GLU A 42 -4.17 7.73 30.66
N THR A 43 -3.31 8.06 31.63
CA THR A 43 -3.71 8.22 33.04
C THR A 43 -4.74 9.33 33.19
N THR A 44 -4.50 10.50 32.60
CA THR A 44 -5.43 11.64 32.69
C THR A 44 -6.75 11.39 31.97
N ARG A 45 -6.76 10.62 30.87
CA ARG A 45 -8.00 10.21 30.20
C ARG A 45 -8.77 9.14 31.00
N LYS A 46 -8.07 8.20 31.65
CA LYS A 46 -8.70 7.25 32.59
C LYS A 46 -9.36 7.98 33.75
N GLU A 47 -8.68 8.96 34.34
CA GLU A 47 -9.18 9.80 35.43
C GLU A 47 -10.40 10.63 34.98
N GLN A 48 -10.34 11.25 33.80
CA GLN A 48 -11.48 11.92 33.18
C GLN A 48 -12.69 11.00 33.01
N ASN A 49 -12.48 9.79 32.46
CA ASN A 49 -13.53 8.82 32.22
C ASN A 49 -14.13 8.29 33.52
N ARG A 50 -13.31 8.08 34.56
CA ARG A 50 -13.77 7.69 35.90
C ARG A 50 -14.66 8.78 36.50
N ALA A 51 -14.21 10.03 36.49
CA ALA A 51 -14.99 11.15 37.01
C ALA A 51 -16.29 11.35 36.21
N TRP A 52 -16.25 11.17 34.89
CA TRP A 52 -17.45 11.17 34.04
C TRP A 52 -18.41 10.03 34.42
N GLY A 53 -17.91 8.82 34.65
CA GLY A 53 -18.72 7.67 35.04
C GLY A 53 -19.44 7.90 36.38
N ILE A 54 -18.76 8.51 37.35
CA ILE A 54 -19.35 8.87 38.66
C ILE A 54 -20.42 9.94 38.47
N PHE A 55 -20.10 11.06 37.80
CA PHE A 55 -21.06 12.14 37.57
C PHE A 55 -22.29 11.68 36.77
N ARG A 56 -22.09 10.83 35.76
CA ARG A 56 -23.18 10.27 34.95
C ARG A 56 -24.13 9.40 35.76
N ARG A 57 -23.63 8.64 36.74
CA ARG A 57 -24.45 7.80 37.64
C ARG A 57 -25.10 8.63 38.75
N TYR A 58 -24.37 9.61 39.28
CA TYR A 58 -24.77 10.43 40.41
C TYR A 58 -24.53 11.91 40.09
N SER A 59 -25.56 12.55 39.53
CA SER A 59 -25.56 13.93 39.06
C SER A 59 -25.61 14.94 40.21
N THR A 60 -24.48 15.14 40.91
CA THR A 60 -24.33 16.16 41.95
C THR A 60 -23.39 17.29 41.49
N SER A 61 -23.53 18.47 42.10
CA SER A 61 -22.67 19.63 41.83
C SER A 61 -21.20 19.35 42.16
N ALA A 62 -20.93 18.64 43.26
CA ALA A 62 -19.60 18.19 43.64
C ALA A 62 -18.99 17.27 42.57
N ASN A 63 -19.74 16.27 42.10
CA ASN A 63 -19.28 15.35 41.05
C ASN A 63 -19.03 16.07 39.72
N LEU A 64 -19.84 17.07 39.38
CA LEU A 64 -19.63 17.91 38.20
C LEU A 64 -18.33 18.71 38.29
N ILE A 65 -18.00 19.28 39.46
CA ILE A 65 -16.76 20.01 39.70
C ILE A 65 -15.56 19.08 39.50
N VAL A 66 -15.60 17.88 40.09
CA VAL A 66 -14.55 16.86 39.96
C VAL A 66 -14.35 16.47 38.49
N PHE A 67 -15.43 16.20 37.75
CA PHE A 67 -15.36 15.91 36.32
C PHE A 67 -14.78 17.08 35.51
N LYS A 68 -15.19 18.32 35.78
CA LYS A 68 -14.65 19.51 35.10
C LYS A 68 -13.14 19.66 35.33
N LYS A 69 -12.67 19.47 36.57
CA LYS A 69 -11.23 19.48 36.92
C LYS A 69 -10.47 18.40 36.15
N ALA A 70 -10.96 17.15 36.18
CA ALA A 70 -10.34 16.03 35.47
C ALA A 70 -10.31 16.25 33.94
N ARG A 71 -11.40 16.79 33.37
CA ARG A 71 -11.49 17.16 31.95
C ARG A 71 -10.50 18.27 31.59
N ALA A 72 -10.32 19.28 32.43
CA ALA A 72 -9.35 20.35 32.22
C ALA A 72 -7.91 19.80 32.22
N LYS A 73 -7.57 18.97 33.22
CA LYS A 73 -6.27 18.29 33.34
C LYS A 73 -5.96 17.43 32.12
N ALA A 74 -6.93 16.62 31.66
CA ALA A 74 -6.77 15.79 30.45
C ALA A 74 -6.55 16.63 29.18
N ARG A 75 -7.27 17.75 29.03
CA ARG A 75 -7.09 18.67 27.88
C ARG A 75 -5.73 19.37 27.92
N TRP A 76 -5.30 19.82 29.10
CA TRP A 76 -4.01 20.47 29.28
C TRP A 76 -2.87 19.52 28.95
N THR A 77 -2.89 18.31 29.51
CA THR A 77 -1.88 17.27 29.27
C THR A 77 -1.77 16.92 27.78
N GLN A 78 -2.91 16.75 27.09
CA GLN A 78 -2.90 16.50 25.65
C GLN A 78 -2.30 17.67 24.84
N ARG A 79 -2.55 18.92 25.24
CA ARG A 79 -1.96 20.09 24.58
C ARG A 79 -0.44 20.13 24.78
N GLN A 80 0.03 19.91 26.01
CA GLN A 80 1.46 19.89 26.33
C GLN A 80 2.20 18.82 25.53
N VAL A 81 1.71 17.58 25.57
CA VAL A 81 2.36 16.46 24.89
C VAL A 81 2.37 16.63 23.36
N LYS A 82 1.30 17.19 22.78
CA LYS A 82 1.29 17.55 21.35
C LYS A 82 2.32 18.63 21.03
N GLN A 83 2.41 19.66 21.85
CA GLN A 83 3.35 20.77 21.65
C GLN A 83 4.80 20.32 21.80
N GLU A 84 5.09 19.48 22.80
CA GLU A 84 6.42 18.89 23.02
C GLU A 84 6.81 17.97 21.85
N SER A 85 5.88 17.11 21.41
CA SER A 85 6.09 16.31 20.21
C SER A 85 6.35 17.16 18.97
N TRP A 86 5.69 18.32 18.82
CA TRP A 86 5.98 19.27 17.74
C TRP A 86 7.36 19.91 17.87
N ARG A 87 7.75 20.35 19.08
CA ARG A 87 9.06 20.96 19.34
C ARG A 87 10.20 19.98 19.04
N ASN A 88 10.13 18.77 19.60
CA ASN A 88 11.13 17.72 19.38
C ASN A 88 11.24 17.34 17.90
N PHE A 89 10.11 17.37 17.19
CA PHE A 89 10.07 17.15 15.76
C PHE A 89 10.75 18.29 14.99
N VAL A 90 10.42 19.56 15.27
CA VAL A 90 11.03 20.71 14.57
C VAL A 90 12.54 20.76 14.82
N SER A 91 12.99 20.47 16.04
CA SER A 91 14.42 20.37 16.35
C SER A 91 15.15 19.25 15.62
N SER A 92 14.42 18.23 15.11
CA SER A 92 15.00 17.13 14.31
C SER A 92 15.07 17.42 12.80
N LEU A 93 14.60 18.59 12.34
CA LEU A 93 14.72 19.01 10.95
C LEU A 93 16.12 19.59 10.73
N ASN A 94 16.91 18.94 9.87
CA ASN A 94 18.21 19.44 9.43
C ASN A 94 18.04 20.30 8.16
N ASN A 95 18.82 21.37 8.00
CA ASN A 95 18.80 22.27 6.83
C ASN A 95 19.17 21.58 5.51
N ASN A 96 19.79 20.39 5.56
CA ASN A 96 20.10 19.57 4.39
C ASN A 96 18.97 18.62 3.95
N ALA A 97 17.79 18.67 4.58
CA ALA A 97 16.68 17.79 4.22
C ALA A 97 16.05 18.20 2.87
N PRO A 98 15.84 17.26 1.92
CA PRO A 98 15.12 17.55 0.67
C PRO A 98 13.72 18.09 0.93
N SER A 99 13.23 19.00 0.09
CA SER A 99 11.90 19.65 0.25
C SER A 99 10.75 18.64 0.43
N LYS A 100 10.82 17.49 -0.25
CA LYS A 100 9.84 16.40 -0.09
C LYS A 100 9.80 15.86 1.35
N VAL A 101 10.97 15.65 1.96
CA VAL A 101 11.08 15.17 3.35
C VAL A 101 10.49 16.19 4.30
N VAL A 102 10.76 17.48 4.09
CA VAL A 102 10.19 18.57 4.88
C VAL A 102 8.65 18.60 4.75
N TRP A 103 8.11 18.46 3.55
CA TRP A 103 6.67 18.42 3.29
C TRP A 103 5.98 17.19 3.90
N ASP A 104 6.52 15.98 3.70
CA ASP A 104 5.99 14.74 4.29
C ASP A 104 5.92 14.86 5.82
N ARG A 105 6.97 15.46 6.40
CA ARG A 105 7.08 15.75 7.82
C ARG A 105 6.11 16.82 8.32
N LEU A 106 5.91 17.92 7.59
CA LEU A 106 4.93 18.96 7.91
C LEU A 106 3.49 18.42 7.88
N HIS A 107 3.17 17.64 6.84
CA HIS A 107 1.87 16.98 6.73
C HIS A 107 1.63 16.00 7.87
N PHE A 108 2.64 15.22 8.27
CA PHE A 108 2.55 14.36 9.44
C PHE A 108 2.13 15.14 10.68
N VAL A 109 2.80 16.24 11.01
CA VAL A 109 2.45 16.98 12.24
C VAL A 109 1.11 17.70 12.14
N SER A 110 0.77 18.28 10.99
CA SER A 110 -0.56 18.85 10.76
C SER A 110 -1.69 17.84 11.06
N SER A 111 -1.46 16.54 10.78
CA SER A 111 -2.42 15.48 11.11
C SER A 111 -2.60 15.25 12.62
N LEU A 112 -1.56 15.51 13.43
CA LEU A 112 -1.58 15.35 14.88
C LEU A 112 -2.46 16.41 15.55
N ASN A 113 -2.52 17.60 14.95
CA ASN A 113 -3.27 18.73 15.48
C ASN A 113 -4.77 18.67 15.08
N ASN A 114 -5.07 18.34 13.83
CA ASN A 114 -6.40 18.49 13.22
C ASN A 114 -7.38 17.32 13.42
N ASN A 115 -7.31 16.58 14.54
CA ASN A 115 -8.17 15.40 14.78
C ASN A 115 -8.23 14.41 13.59
N ALA A 116 -7.13 14.26 12.84
CA ALA A 116 -7.11 13.37 11.70
C ALA A 116 -7.35 11.89 12.11
N PRO A 117 -7.96 11.07 11.24
CA PRO A 117 -8.10 9.64 11.46
C PRO A 117 -6.75 8.97 11.70
N SER A 118 -6.71 7.94 12.55
CA SER A 118 -5.48 7.21 12.88
C SER A 118 -4.73 6.71 11.65
N LYS A 119 -5.43 6.19 10.63
CA LYS A 119 -4.82 5.75 9.36
C LYS A 119 -3.99 6.84 8.71
N VAL A 120 -4.54 8.05 8.60
CA VAL A 120 -3.86 9.22 8.02
C VAL A 120 -2.60 9.58 8.80
N VAL A 121 -2.66 9.49 10.13
CA VAL A 121 -1.50 9.75 10.99
C VAL A 121 -0.40 8.71 10.76
N TRP A 122 -0.74 7.41 10.62
CA TRP A 122 0.23 6.34 10.35
C TRP A 122 0.83 6.39 8.97
N ASP A 123 0.01 6.64 7.95
CA ASP A 123 0.49 6.80 6.58
C ASP A 123 1.54 7.90 6.53
N ARG A 124 1.26 9.04 7.16
CA ARG A 124 2.20 10.16 7.21
C ARG A 124 3.42 9.88 8.09
N LEU A 125 3.27 9.21 9.24
CA LEU A 125 4.41 8.79 10.05
C LEU A 125 5.33 7.88 9.25
N ARG A 126 4.75 6.95 8.49
CA ARG A 126 5.54 6.06 7.65
C ARG A 126 6.30 6.80 6.56
N LYS A 127 5.69 7.85 5.98
CA LYS A 127 6.36 8.69 4.96
C LYS A 127 7.58 9.39 5.56
N VAL A 128 7.47 9.84 6.81
CA VAL A 128 8.56 10.46 7.55
C VAL A 128 9.68 9.47 7.87
N LYS A 129 9.33 8.25 8.25
CA LYS A 129 10.28 7.17 8.57
C LYS A 129 10.91 6.52 7.34
N GLY A 130 10.37 6.74 6.15
CA GLY A 130 10.82 6.10 4.91
C GLY A 130 10.33 4.66 4.74
N ASP A 131 9.49 4.15 5.64
CA ASP A 131 8.85 2.82 5.59
C ASP A 131 7.43 2.87 4.99
N TYR A 132 7.06 4.00 4.36
CA TYR A 132 5.81 4.12 3.63
C TYR A 132 5.88 3.40 2.29
N SER A 133 5.21 2.25 2.24
CA SER A 133 4.83 1.61 0.99
C SER A 133 3.42 2.06 0.63
N THR A 134 3.26 2.66 -0.55
CA THR A 134 1.94 2.74 -1.18
C THR A 134 1.44 1.32 -1.39
N PHE A 135 0.17 1.06 -1.09
CA PHE A 135 -0.45 -0.20 -1.51
C PHE A 135 -0.24 -0.34 -3.01
N CYS A 136 0.66 -1.25 -3.38
CA CYS A 136 0.87 -1.69 -4.74
C CYS A 136 0.21 -3.06 -4.80
N MET A 137 -0.83 -3.18 -5.61
CA MET A 137 -1.34 -4.49 -5.99
C MET A 137 -0.17 -5.24 -6.62
N PRO A 138 0.32 -6.35 -6.06
CA PRO A 138 1.32 -7.17 -6.74
C PRO A 138 0.64 -7.68 -8.02
N LEU A 139 1.07 -7.19 -9.18
CA LEU A 139 0.40 -7.53 -10.42
C LEU A 139 0.61 -9.02 -10.76
N LEU A 140 1.78 -9.59 -10.42
CA LEU A 140 2.17 -10.97 -10.74
C LEU A 140 3.05 -11.59 -9.63
N GLN A 141 2.83 -12.88 -9.35
CA GLN A 141 3.70 -13.75 -8.55
C GLN A 141 4.13 -14.95 -9.40
N VAL A 142 5.42 -15.30 -9.35
CA VAL A 142 5.98 -16.47 -10.06
C VAL A 142 6.62 -17.39 -9.04
N ASN A 143 6.20 -18.66 -9.01
CA ASN A 143 6.75 -19.69 -8.11
C ASN A 143 6.78 -19.30 -6.61
N GLY A 144 5.80 -18.49 -6.17
CA GLY A 144 5.72 -18.01 -4.78
C GLY A 144 6.58 -16.79 -4.47
N SER A 145 7.36 -16.28 -5.44
CA SER A 145 8.14 -15.05 -5.33
C SER A 145 7.41 -13.88 -5.99
N LEU A 146 7.50 -12.71 -5.36
CA LEU A 146 6.85 -11.49 -5.82
C LEU A 146 7.71 -10.83 -6.90
N CYS A 147 7.12 -10.47 -8.04
CA CYS A 147 7.84 -9.66 -9.04
C CYS A 147 7.94 -8.22 -8.52
N HIS A 148 9.16 -7.75 -8.23
CA HIS A 148 9.40 -6.47 -7.58
C HIS A 148 9.61 -5.31 -8.57
N GLY A 149 9.73 -5.60 -9.87
CA GLY A 149 9.92 -4.58 -10.91
C GLY A 149 9.07 -4.77 -12.17
N LEU A 150 8.77 -3.66 -12.86
CA LEU A 150 8.01 -3.67 -14.13
C LEU A 150 8.68 -4.53 -15.20
N LYS A 151 10.02 -4.53 -15.27
CA LYS A 151 10.79 -5.36 -16.20
C LYS A 151 10.57 -6.85 -15.93
N GLU A 152 10.58 -7.24 -14.66
CA GLU A 152 10.39 -8.63 -14.24
C GLU A 152 8.95 -9.09 -14.51
N GLN A 153 7.98 -8.22 -14.26
CA GLN A 153 6.57 -8.45 -14.60
C GLN A 153 6.36 -8.61 -16.11
N ALA A 154 6.97 -7.74 -16.92
CA ALA A 154 6.89 -7.82 -18.38
C ALA A 154 7.53 -9.11 -18.92
N ASN A 155 8.70 -9.48 -18.41
CA ASN A 155 9.36 -10.74 -18.78
C ASN A 155 8.53 -11.96 -18.41
N THR A 156 7.95 -11.97 -17.20
CA THR A 156 7.06 -13.05 -16.74
C THR A 156 5.86 -13.23 -17.67
N LEU A 157 5.21 -12.14 -18.06
CA LEU A 157 4.11 -12.19 -19.02
C LEU A 157 4.60 -12.72 -20.37
N GLY A 158 5.75 -12.25 -20.84
CA GLY A 158 6.38 -12.71 -22.08
C GLY A 158 6.64 -14.21 -22.08
N GLU A 159 7.28 -14.74 -21.03
CA GLU A 159 7.55 -16.17 -20.86
C GLU A 159 6.24 -16.98 -20.79
N HIS A 160 5.25 -16.50 -20.04
CA HIS A 160 3.94 -17.16 -19.97
C HIS A 160 3.26 -17.22 -21.33
N PHE A 161 3.23 -16.11 -22.08
CA PHE A 161 2.65 -16.09 -23.42
C PHE A 161 3.42 -16.95 -24.40
N GLN A 162 4.76 -16.95 -24.34
CA GLN A 162 5.59 -17.84 -25.14
C GLN A 162 5.29 -19.31 -24.83
N ASN A 163 5.14 -19.66 -23.55
CA ASN A 163 4.81 -21.02 -23.13
C ASN A 163 3.42 -21.43 -23.62
N VAL A 164 2.38 -20.62 -23.42
CA VAL A 164 1.02 -20.89 -23.90
C VAL A 164 0.98 -20.97 -25.44
N SER A 165 1.77 -20.15 -26.11
CA SER A 165 1.82 -20.08 -27.58
C SER A 165 2.86 -21.01 -28.19
N SER A 166 3.48 -21.87 -27.38
CA SER A 166 4.48 -22.81 -27.84
C SER A 166 3.85 -23.88 -28.71
N SER A 167 4.58 -24.28 -29.75
CA SER A 167 4.13 -25.31 -30.69
C SER A 167 3.85 -26.66 -30.02
N SER A 168 4.37 -26.89 -28.81
CA SER A 168 4.09 -28.07 -27.98
C SER A 168 2.67 -28.12 -27.41
N HIS A 169 1.95 -27.01 -27.32
CA HIS A 169 0.57 -26.96 -26.81
C HIS A 169 -0.50 -26.97 -27.91
N TYR A 170 -0.11 -27.00 -29.18
CA TYR A 170 -1.03 -27.02 -30.30
C TYR A 170 -1.29 -28.43 -30.83
N SER A 171 -2.49 -28.64 -31.38
CA SER A 171 -2.80 -29.88 -32.09
C SER A 171 -1.99 -30.00 -33.38
N GLN A 172 -1.72 -31.24 -33.80
CA GLN A 172 -1.02 -31.56 -35.05
C GLN A 172 -1.66 -30.88 -36.27
N ASP A 173 -2.98 -30.76 -36.31
CA ASP A 173 -3.69 -30.13 -37.41
C ASP A 173 -3.51 -28.60 -37.43
N PHE A 174 -3.52 -27.95 -36.26
CA PHE A 174 -3.24 -26.53 -36.16
C PHE A 174 -1.79 -26.20 -36.55
N LEU A 175 -0.82 -27.05 -36.17
CA LEU A 175 0.58 -26.85 -36.51
C LEU A 175 0.84 -26.84 -38.03
N LYS A 176 0.11 -27.69 -38.79
CA LYS A 176 0.19 -27.69 -40.26
C LYS A 176 -0.29 -26.37 -40.84
N VAL A 177 -1.44 -25.87 -40.36
CA VAL A 177 -2.02 -24.59 -40.81
C VAL A 177 -1.10 -23.42 -40.44
N LYS A 178 -0.61 -23.39 -39.19
CA LYS A 178 0.33 -22.38 -38.71
C LYS A 178 1.61 -22.32 -39.56
N GLY A 179 2.22 -23.47 -39.84
CA GLY A 179 3.43 -23.54 -40.66
C GLY A 179 3.23 -23.13 -42.13
N ILE A 180 2.03 -23.27 -42.68
CA ILE A 180 1.69 -22.75 -44.01
C ILE A 180 1.52 -21.22 -43.96
N ALA A 181 0.84 -20.72 -42.93
CA ALA A 181 0.60 -19.29 -42.75
C ALA A 181 1.90 -18.50 -42.46
N GLU A 182 2.78 -19.02 -41.60
CA GLU A 182 4.07 -18.38 -41.26
C GLU A 182 5.06 -18.33 -42.44
N LYS A 183 4.87 -19.14 -43.48
CA LYS A 183 5.66 -19.08 -44.72
C LYS A 183 5.22 -17.95 -45.65
N GLN A 184 4.02 -17.40 -45.45
CA GLN A 184 3.56 -16.26 -46.24
C GLN A 184 4.27 -15.00 -45.75
N ASN A 185 5.06 -14.37 -46.62
CA ASN A 185 5.63 -13.06 -46.32
C ASN A 185 4.50 -12.04 -46.13
N LEU A 186 4.50 -11.38 -44.97
CA LEU A 186 3.63 -10.24 -44.73
C LEU A 186 4.11 -9.10 -45.64
N ILE A 187 3.35 -8.83 -46.70
CA ILE A 187 3.58 -7.64 -47.53
C ILE A 187 3.04 -6.46 -46.71
N GLY A 188 3.95 -5.79 -45.99
CA GLY A 188 3.64 -4.51 -45.35
C GLY A 188 3.28 -3.50 -46.44
N HIS A 189 2.18 -2.77 -46.26
CA HIS A 189 1.72 -1.75 -47.20
C HIS A 189 2.49 -0.42 -47.01
N ASP A 190 3.81 -0.51 -46.84
CA ASP A 190 4.72 0.63 -46.80
C ASP A 190 5.86 0.38 -47.79
N SER A 191 6.22 1.42 -48.54
CA SER A 191 7.20 1.38 -49.63
C SER A 191 8.63 1.03 -49.19
N ASP A 192 8.86 0.95 -47.88
CA ASP A 192 10.15 0.59 -47.30
C ASP A 192 10.10 -0.86 -46.82
N HIS A 193 10.97 -1.68 -47.41
CA HIS A 193 11.09 -3.12 -47.16
C HIS A 193 11.60 -3.37 -45.72
N HIS A 194 10.73 -3.23 -44.72
CA HIS A 194 11.04 -3.61 -43.35
C HIS A 194 10.65 -5.08 -43.12
N THR A 195 11.64 -5.91 -42.82
CA THR A 195 11.42 -7.31 -42.48
C THR A 195 10.70 -7.39 -41.12
N TYR A 196 9.58 -8.09 -41.05
CA TYR A 196 8.81 -8.28 -39.82
C TYR A 196 9.68 -8.93 -38.72
N ASN A 197 9.62 -8.42 -37.48
CA ASN A 197 10.42 -8.83 -36.31
C ASN A 197 11.95 -8.57 -36.37
N MET A 198 12.42 -7.56 -37.10
CA MET A 198 13.81 -7.11 -36.97
C MET A 198 14.10 -6.51 -35.59
N LEU A 199 15.35 -6.64 -35.13
CA LEU A 199 15.83 -6.00 -33.91
C LEU A 199 15.69 -4.48 -34.01
N PHE A 200 15.01 -3.87 -33.03
CA PHE A 200 14.83 -2.42 -32.95
C PHE A 200 16.19 -1.68 -32.99
N ASN A 201 16.31 -0.72 -33.90
CA ASN A 201 17.49 0.15 -33.94
C ASN A 201 17.34 1.29 -32.92
N MET A 202 18.46 1.76 -32.36
CA MET A 202 18.51 2.84 -31.35
C MET A 202 17.96 4.17 -31.86
N THR A 203 17.94 4.38 -33.18
CA THR A 203 17.38 5.57 -33.83
C THR A 203 15.85 5.56 -33.76
N GLU A 204 15.22 4.43 -34.03
CA GLU A 204 13.77 4.21 -34.03
C GLU A 204 13.14 4.49 -32.66
N ARG A 205 13.79 4.00 -31.59
CA ARG A 205 13.33 4.21 -30.21
C ARG A 205 13.30 5.67 -29.77
N LYS A 206 14.16 6.52 -30.35
CA LYS A 206 14.22 7.96 -29.99
C LYS A 206 13.08 8.74 -30.63
N THR A 207 12.64 8.34 -31.82
CA THR A 207 11.52 8.95 -32.56
C THR A 207 10.17 8.68 -31.90
N GLU A 208 9.92 7.46 -31.42
CA GLU A 208 8.66 7.13 -30.73
C GLU A 208 8.52 7.83 -29.36
N SER A 209 9.64 8.07 -28.66
CA SER A 209 9.65 8.78 -27.37
C SER A 209 9.28 10.28 -27.48
N HIS A 210 9.18 10.83 -28.68
CA HIS A 210 8.93 12.26 -28.92
C HIS A 210 7.64 12.54 -29.72
N ARG A 211 6.76 11.55 -29.94
CA ARG A 211 5.40 11.84 -30.43
C ARG A 211 4.48 12.18 -29.25
N PRO A 212 3.76 13.32 -29.30
CA PRO A 212 2.86 13.77 -28.23
C PRO A 212 1.63 12.87 -28.04
#